data_AF-A0A0K2RHR1-F1
#
_entry.id   AF-A0A0K2RHR1-F1
#
_cell.length_a   1.000
_cell.length_b   1.000
_cell.length_c   1.000
_cell.angle_alpha   90.00
_cell.angle_beta   90.00
_cell.angle_gamma   90.00
#
_symmetry.space_group_name_H-M   'P 1'
#
loop_
_entity.id
_entity.type
_entity.pdbx_description
1 polymer ?
#
loop_
_entity_poly.entity_id
_entity_poly.type
_entity_poly.pdbx_seq_one_letter_code
_entity_poly.pdbx_strand_id
1 'polypeptide(L)'
;MQGITDLRVSYLPGIPVPVLKMRFMLLLLGKIKLAPSLIAGAETRTSQANRALERLASIAADDPGLSRALLESDPREILGLLEKESGHRAFREAFDAFQLEYGHRETTSVVLSSSPTWSDAPEVVLGLVKAMSGERP
;
A
#
# COMPACT_ATOMS: atom_id res chain seq x y z
N MET A 1 -5.26 25.27 -25.78
CA MET A 1 -4.64 24.76 -24.53
C MET A 1 -5.67 23.88 -23.82
N GLN A 2 -5.79 22.62 -24.22
CA GLN A 2 -6.52 21.57 -23.50
C GLN A 2 -5.54 20.97 -22.49
N GLY A 3 -5.25 21.71 -21.42
CA GLY A 3 -4.21 21.35 -20.46
C GLY A 3 -4.81 20.72 -19.22
N ILE A 4 -4.37 19.49 -18.86
CA ILE A 4 -4.41 18.86 -17.52
C ILE A 4 -5.81 18.67 -16.87
N THR A 5 -6.84 19.43 -17.23
CA THR A 5 -8.16 19.44 -16.58
C THR A 5 -9.03 18.28 -17.04
N ASP A 6 -8.99 17.93 -18.33
CA ASP A 6 -9.76 16.79 -18.88
C ASP A 6 -9.32 15.44 -18.32
N LEU A 7 -8.05 15.32 -17.92
CA LEU A 7 -7.55 14.08 -17.34
C LEU A 7 -8.13 13.83 -15.93
N ARG A 8 -8.67 14.84 -15.23
CA ARG A 8 -9.05 14.74 -13.80
C ARG A 8 -10.54 14.60 -13.51
N VAL A 9 -11.44 14.79 -14.48
CA VAL A 9 -12.89 14.64 -14.24
C VAL A 9 -13.26 13.17 -14.04
N SER A 10 -12.61 12.25 -14.74
CA SER A 10 -12.79 10.80 -14.55
C SER A 10 -12.17 10.28 -13.23
N TYR A 11 -11.23 11.04 -12.64
CA TYR A 11 -10.69 10.77 -11.30
C TYR A 11 -11.43 11.51 -10.20
N LEU A 12 -12.40 12.38 -10.51
CA LEU A 12 -13.25 12.97 -9.49
C LEU A 12 -14.14 11.84 -8.97
N PRO A 13 -13.82 11.29 -7.80
CA PRO A 13 -14.50 10.11 -7.33
C PRO A 13 -15.96 10.50 -7.07
N GLY A 14 -16.88 9.54 -7.18
CA GLY A 14 -18.29 9.69 -6.82
C GLY A 14 -18.54 10.03 -5.34
N ILE A 15 -17.55 10.56 -4.62
CA ILE A 15 -17.54 11.01 -3.23
C ILE A 15 -18.68 11.98 -2.85
N PRO A 16 -19.14 12.95 -3.67
CA PRO A 16 -20.09 13.93 -3.16
C PRO A 16 -21.41 13.29 -2.72
N VAL A 17 -21.87 12.22 -3.41
CA VAL A 17 -23.15 11.58 -3.10
C VAL A 17 -23.11 10.82 -1.75
N PRO A 18 -22.16 9.90 -1.48
CA PRO A 18 -22.05 9.26 -0.17
C PRO A 18 -21.78 10.23 0.98
N VAL A 19 -20.95 11.26 0.77
CA VAL A 19 -20.63 12.24 1.80
C VAL A 19 -21.85 13.09 2.17
N LEU A 20 -22.63 13.53 1.19
CA LEU A 20 -23.85 14.29 1.43
C LEU A 20 -24.91 13.43 2.14
N LYS A 21 -25.09 12.18 1.69
CA LYS A 21 -25.95 11.20 2.36
C LYS A 21 -25.55 10.98 3.81
N MET A 22 -24.27 10.75 4.08
CA MET A 22 -23.74 10.57 5.43
C MET A 22 -24.00 11.81 6.30
N ARG A 23 -23.71 13.02 5.79
CA ARG A 23 -23.96 14.27 6.54
C ARG A 23 -25.45 14.45 6.86
N PHE A 24 -26.32 14.14 5.93
CA PHE A 24 -27.77 14.18 6.14
C PHE A 24 -28.21 13.18 7.21
N MET A 25 -27.70 11.94 7.19
CA MET A 25 -27.99 10.95 8.24
C MET A 25 -27.47 11.40 9.62
N LEU A 26 -26.26 11.97 9.69
CA LEU A 26 -25.71 12.49 10.95
C LEU A 26 -26.46 13.72 11.47
N LEU A 27 -27.02 14.54 10.58
CA LEU A 27 -27.92 15.65 10.94
C LEU A 27 -29.20 15.11 11.59
N LEU A 28 -29.86 14.14 10.95
CA LEU A 28 -31.08 13.50 11.48
C LEU A 28 -30.82 12.81 12.84
N LEU A 29 -29.62 12.28 13.05
CA LEU A 29 -29.22 11.64 14.31
C LEU A 29 -28.71 12.64 15.38
N GLY A 30 -28.56 13.93 15.07
CA GLY A 30 -27.95 14.91 15.98
C GLY A 30 -26.47 14.64 16.28
N LYS A 31 -25.77 13.88 15.43
CA LYS A 31 -24.37 13.43 15.62
C LYS A 31 -23.39 14.01 14.58
N ILE A 32 -23.64 15.22 14.09
CA ILE A 32 -22.83 15.88 13.03
C ILE A 32 -21.32 15.87 13.34
N LYS A 33 -20.94 15.96 14.62
CA LYS A 33 -19.53 15.96 15.07
C LYS A 33 -18.79 14.65 14.75
N LEU A 34 -19.48 13.56 14.43
CA LEU A 34 -18.85 12.28 14.06
C LEU A 34 -18.40 12.23 12.59
N ALA A 35 -18.80 13.20 11.75
CA ALA A 35 -18.48 13.17 10.32
C ALA A 35 -16.97 13.07 10.03
N PRO A 36 -16.07 13.83 10.69
CA PRO A 36 -14.62 13.71 10.45
C PRO A 36 -14.08 12.33 10.81
N SER A 37 -14.52 11.74 11.93
CA SER A 37 -14.08 10.41 12.37
C SER A 37 -14.50 9.30 11.40
N LEU A 38 -15.71 9.39 10.86
CA LEU A 38 -16.21 8.43 9.86
C LEU A 38 -15.49 8.55 8.52
N ILE A 39 -15.07 9.76 8.13
CA ILE A 39 -14.25 9.97 6.92
C ILE A 39 -12.83 9.47 7.13
N ALA A 40 -12.22 9.73 8.30
CA ALA A 40 -10.86 9.32 8.61
C ALA A 40 -10.67 7.80 8.60
N GLY A 41 -11.70 7.03 9.01
CA GLY A 41 -11.70 5.57 8.96
C GLY A 41 -12.12 4.96 7.62
N ALA A 42 -12.44 5.77 6.61
CA ALA A 42 -12.91 5.25 5.34
C ALA A 42 -11.80 4.48 4.61
N GLU A 43 -12.19 3.37 3.97
CA GLU A 43 -11.25 2.59 3.17
C GLU A 43 -10.77 3.40 1.96
N THR A 44 -9.46 3.57 1.86
CA THR A 44 -8.79 4.23 0.74
C THR A 44 -7.86 3.26 0.02
N ARG A 45 -7.50 3.57 -1.23
CA ARG A 45 -6.47 2.81 -1.97
C ARG A 45 -5.13 2.79 -1.23
N THR A 46 -4.80 3.86 -0.50
CA THR A 46 -3.62 3.88 0.39
C THR A 46 -3.77 2.92 1.56
N SER A 47 -4.92 2.88 2.23
CA SER A 47 -5.17 1.91 3.31
C SER A 47 -5.12 0.46 2.82
N GLN A 48 -5.58 0.19 1.59
CA GLN A 48 -5.50 -1.14 0.98
C GLN A 48 -4.05 -1.55 0.70
N ALA A 49 -3.24 -0.63 0.17
CA ALA A 49 -1.81 -0.86 -0.05
C ALA A 49 -1.06 -1.12 1.27
N ASN A 50 -1.33 -0.33 2.32
CA ASN A 50 -0.73 -0.54 3.64
C ASN A 50 -1.10 -1.91 4.23
N ARG A 51 -2.37 -2.33 4.15
CA ARG A 51 -2.78 -3.68 4.56
C ARG A 51 -2.14 -4.79 3.71
N ALA A 52 -1.85 -4.51 2.44
CA ALA A 52 -1.15 -5.48 1.59
C ALA A 52 0.33 -5.61 2.01
N LEU A 53 0.99 -4.50 2.35
CA LEU A 53 2.32 -4.48 2.95
C LEU A 53 2.37 -5.23 4.30
N GLU A 54 1.39 -4.99 5.20
CA GLU A 54 1.27 -5.72 6.46
C GLU A 54 1.08 -7.23 6.25
N ARG A 55 0.30 -7.62 5.24
CA ARG A 55 0.14 -9.03 4.87
C ARG A 55 1.45 -9.65 4.39
N LEU A 56 2.24 -8.95 3.58
CA LEU A 56 3.58 -9.41 3.18
C LEU A 56 4.47 -9.63 4.41
N ALA A 57 4.50 -8.68 5.34
CA ALA A 57 5.25 -8.82 6.58
C ALA A 57 4.79 -10.03 7.42
N SER A 58 3.48 -10.27 7.51
CA SER A 58 2.95 -11.45 8.21
C SER A 58 3.39 -12.76 7.54
N ILE A 59 3.27 -12.86 6.21
CA ILE A 59 3.67 -14.06 5.46
C ILE A 59 5.17 -14.31 5.64
N ALA A 60 5.98 -13.26 5.64
CA ALA A 60 7.41 -13.38 5.86
C ALA A 60 7.78 -13.79 7.28
N ALA A 61 7.01 -13.35 8.29
CA ALA A 61 7.19 -13.76 9.68
C ALA A 61 6.84 -15.25 9.91
N ASP A 62 5.88 -15.79 9.14
CA ASP A 62 5.49 -17.20 9.20
C ASP A 62 6.52 -18.14 8.54
N ASP A 63 7.48 -17.60 7.79
CA ASP A 63 8.57 -18.34 7.15
C ASP A 63 9.90 -18.09 7.90
N PRO A 64 10.41 -19.06 8.69
CA PRO A 64 11.60 -18.85 9.51
C PRO A 64 12.87 -18.49 8.71
N GLY A 65 12.99 -18.99 7.48
CA GLY A 65 14.14 -18.69 6.62
C GLY A 65 14.09 -17.26 6.12
N LEU A 66 12.92 -16.84 5.64
CA LEU A 66 12.72 -15.48 5.14
C LEU A 66 12.71 -14.44 6.27
N SER A 67 12.11 -14.75 7.42
CA SER A 67 12.13 -13.90 8.61
C SER A 67 13.56 -13.60 9.05
N ARG A 68 14.42 -14.63 9.10
CA ARG A 68 15.85 -14.44 9.40
C ARG A 68 16.54 -13.59 8.33
N ALA A 69 16.32 -13.89 7.05
CA ALA A 69 16.91 -13.11 5.96
C ALA A 69 16.49 -11.63 6.00
N LEU A 70 15.23 -11.33 6.33
CA LEU A 70 14.74 -9.97 6.51
C LEU A 70 15.48 -9.22 7.60
N LEU A 71 15.79 -9.87 8.72
CA LEU A 71 16.53 -9.23 9.81
C LEU A 71 18.01 -9.01 9.45
N GLU A 72 18.65 -10.02 8.87
CA GLU A 72 20.11 -10.08 8.72
C GLU A 72 20.64 -9.48 7.41
N SER A 73 19.84 -9.43 6.35
CA SER A 73 20.29 -9.06 4.99
C SER A 73 19.74 -7.71 4.50
N ASP A 74 20.43 -7.13 3.51
CA ASP A 74 19.94 -5.94 2.81
C ASP A 74 18.73 -6.29 1.90
N PRO A 75 17.74 -5.39 1.70
CA PRO A 75 16.61 -5.65 0.81
C PRO A 75 16.96 -6.13 -0.60
N ARG A 76 18.11 -5.74 -1.16
CA ARG A 76 18.58 -6.24 -2.47
C ARG A 76 19.03 -7.69 -2.43
N GLU A 77 19.65 -8.11 -1.33
CA GLU A 77 20.09 -9.49 -1.15
C GLU A 77 18.88 -10.42 -1.00
N ILE A 78 17.84 -9.95 -0.30
CA ILE A 78 16.57 -10.65 -0.14
C ILE A 78 15.88 -10.82 -1.50
N LEU A 79 15.89 -9.79 -2.35
CA LEU A 79 15.34 -9.90 -3.71
C LEU A 79 16.06 -11.01 -4.50
N GLY A 80 17.39 -11.03 -4.46
CA GLY A 80 18.18 -12.08 -5.11
C GLY A 80 17.94 -13.49 -4.53
N LEU A 81 17.62 -13.59 -3.23
CA LEU A 81 17.25 -14.84 -2.58
C LEU A 81 15.88 -15.33 -3.09
N LEU A 82 14.89 -14.45 -3.17
CA LEU A 82 13.55 -14.77 -3.69
C LEU A 82 13.60 -15.24 -5.15
N GLU A 83 14.49 -14.70 -5.98
CA GLU A 83 14.65 -15.12 -7.37
C GLU A 83 15.26 -16.53 -7.49
N LYS A 84 16.25 -16.85 -6.65
CA LYS A 84 17.05 -18.08 -6.75
C LYS A 84 16.44 -19.27 -6.01
N GLU A 85 15.80 -19.02 -4.88
CA GLU A 85 15.32 -20.08 -3.99
C GLU A 85 13.82 -20.33 -4.17
N SER A 86 13.46 -21.61 -4.31
CA SER A 86 12.06 -22.03 -4.44
C SER A 86 11.35 -22.21 -3.09
N GLY A 87 12.06 -22.05 -1.97
CA GLY A 87 11.57 -22.27 -0.61
C GLY A 87 10.48 -21.29 -0.16
N HIS A 88 10.53 -20.04 -0.63
CA HIS A 88 9.67 -18.94 -0.16
C HIS A 88 8.48 -18.67 -1.08
N ARG A 89 7.90 -19.73 -1.67
CA ARG A 89 6.86 -19.63 -2.71
C ARG A 89 5.68 -18.75 -2.29
N ALA A 90 5.15 -18.94 -1.09
CA ALA A 90 3.98 -18.19 -0.61
C ALA A 90 4.25 -16.68 -0.55
N PHE A 91 5.43 -16.28 -0.06
CA PHE A 91 5.83 -14.89 -0.03
C PHE A 91 6.03 -14.34 -1.44
N ARG A 92 6.72 -15.08 -2.32
CA ARG A 92 6.93 -14.68 -3.72
C ARG A 92 5.63 -14.42 -4.45
N GLU A 93 4.67 -15.35 -4.38
CA GLU A 93 3.37 -15.20 -5.03
C GLU A 93 2.61 -13.97 -4.51
N ALA A 94 2.66 -13.73 -3.19
CA ALA A 94 2.06 -12.54 -2.60
C ALA A 94 2.78 -11.25 -3.01
N PHE A 95 4.11 -11.29 -3.13
CA PHE A 95 4.93 -10.16 -3.55
C PHE A 95 4.69 -9.81 -5.02
N ASP A 96 4.63 -10.80 -5.91
CA ASP A 96 4.31 -10.62 -7.33
C ASP A 96 2.91 -10.01 -7.50
N ALA A 97 1.92 -10.52 -6.74
CA ALA A 97 0.57 -9.97 -6.73
C ALA A 97 0.54 -8.52 -6.22
N PHE A 98 1.35 -8.19 -5.20
CA PHE A 98 1.49 -6.83 -4.70
C PHE A 98 2.09 -5.90 -5.76
N GLN A 99 3.17 -6.32 -6.44
CA GLN A 99 3.81 -5.54 -7.49
C GLN A 99 2.86 -5.33 -8.68
N LEU A 100 2.05 -6.32 -9.03
CA LEU A 100 1.04 -6.16 -10.08
C LEU A 100 -0.02 -5.11 -9.73
N GLU A 101 -0.51 -5.11 -8.49
CA GLU A 101 -1.60 -4.22 -8.04
C GLU A 101 -1.10 -2.82 -7.64
N TYR A 102 0.08 -2.71 -7.04
CA TYR A 102 0.59 -1.50 -6.40
C TYR A 102 1.98 -1.05 -6.89
N GLY A 103 2.62 -1.83 -7.77
CA GLY A 103 3.99 -1.55 -8.23
C GLY A 103 4.13 -0.24 -9.01
N HIS A 104 3.04 0.29 -9.56
CA HIS A 104 2.98 1.60 -10.21
C HIS A 104 3.15 2.80 -9.27
N ARG A 105 3.19 2.57 -7.94
CA ARG A 105 3.35 3.63 -6.95
C ARG A 105 4.81 4.05 -6.82
N GLU A 106 5.03 5.32 -6.54
CA GLU A 106 6.33 5.87 -6.13
C GLU A 106 6.23 6.45 -4.71
N THR A 107 7.35 6.56 -4.02
CA THR A 107 7.43 7.09 -2.65
C THR A 107 7.67 8.59 -2.58
N THR A 108 8.01 9.23 -3.70
CA THR A 108 8.71 10.53 -3.68
C THR A 108 7.86 11.68 -4.21
N SER A 109 6.91 11.45 -5.12
CA SER A 109 6.05 12.51 -5.63
C SER A 109 4.64 12.04 -5.94
N VAL A 110 3.69 12.97 -5.87
CA VAL A 110 2.30 12.79 -6.35
C VAL A 110 2.12 13.48 -7.71
N VAL A 111 3.09 14.30 -8.12
CA VAL A 111 2.96 15.23 -9.25
C VAL A 111 4.06 15.04 -10.30
N LEU A 112 5.26 14.65 -9.89
CA LEU A 112 6.42 14.49 -10.75
C LEU A 112 6.80 13.02 -10.81
N SER A 113 6.44 12.35 -11.91
CA SER A 113 6.83 10.96 -12.22
C SER A 113 8.31 10.91 -12.61
N SER A 114 9.21 11.17 -11.66
CA SER A 114 10.66 11.19 -11.88
C SER A 114 11.40 10.20 -10.98
N SER A 115 10.72 9.53 -10.06
CA SER A 115 11.32 8.50 -9.23
C SER A 115 10.99 7.11 -9.77
N PRO A 116 11.86 6.11 -9.54
CA PRO A 116 11.53 4.73 -9.86
C PRO A 116 10.26 4.32 -9.12
N THR A 117 9.37 3.65 -9.83
CA THR A 117 8.19 3.03 -9.22
C THR A 117 8.62 1.84 -8.35
N TRP A 118 7.72 1.33 -7.51
CA TRP A 118 7.96 0.11 -6.75
C TRP A 118 8.24 -1.10 -7.65
N SER A 119 7.69 -1.14 -8.86
CA SER A 119 8.07 -2.13 -9.88
C SER A 119 9.50 -1.93 -10.40
N ASP A 120 9.97 -0.69 -10.54
CA ASP A 120 11.31 -0.37 -11.01
C ASP A 120 12.39 -0.57 -9.92
N ALA A 121 12.00 -0.45 -8.65
CA ALA A 121 12.86 -0.67 -7.49
C ALA A 121 12.16 -1.54 -6.41
N PRO A 122 11.98 -2.87 -6.66
CA PRO A 122 11.26 -3.77 -5.77
C PRO A 122 11.90 -3.89 -4.38
N GLU A 123 13.20 -3.62 -4.26
CA GLU A 123 13.91 -3.62 -2.99
C GLU A 123 13.34 -2.60 -1.99
N VAL A 124 12.70 -1.52 -2.47
CA VAL A 124 12.04 -0.53 -1.61
C VAL A 124 10.88 -1.16 -0.86
N VAL A 125 10.08 -2.00 -1.53
CA VAL A 125 8.96 -2.72 -0.91
C VAL A 125 9.48 -3.70 0.13
N LEU A 126 10.56 -4.42 -0.17
CA LEU A 126 11.21 -5.33 0.79
C LEU A 126 11.78 -4.56 2.00
N GLY A 127 12.31 -3.36 1.81
CA GLY A 127 12.72 -2.47 2.90
C GLY A 127 11.56 -2.05 3.80
N LEU A 128 10.39 -1.75 3.22
CA LEU A 128 9.17 -1.46 3.99
C LEU A 128 8.70 -2.68 4.78
N VAL A 129 8.67 -3.86 4.15
CA VAL A 129 8.34 -5.15 4.78
C VAL A 129 9.29 -5.43 5.95
N LYS A 130 10.59 -5.23 5.75
CA LYS A 130 11.62 -5.35 6.79
C LYS A 130 11.33 -4.39 7.96
N ALA A 131 11.04 -3.12 7.69
CA ALA A 131 10.74 -2.14 8.73
C ALA A 131 9.52 -2.52 9.59
N MET A 132 8.47 -3.08 8.98
CA MET A 132 7.28 -3.58 9.71
C MET A 132 7.53 -4.89 10.46
N SER A 133 8.55 -5.66 10.05
CA SER A 133 8.94 -6.90 10.72
C SER A 133 9.87 -6.64 11.91
N GLY A 134 10.51 -5.47 11.96
CA GLY A 134 11.56 -5.14 12.93
C GLY A 134 11.10 -4.85 14.36
N GLU A 135 9.85 -4.47 14.59
CA GLU A 135 9.31 -4.20 15.92
C GLU A 135 7.79 -4.41 15.91
N ARG A 136 7.33 -5.54 16.46
CA ARG A 136 5.97 -5.66 16.99
C ARG A 136 6.09 -5.45 18.50
N PRO A 137 5.60 -4.35 19.07
CA PRO A 137 5.51 -4.22 20.53
C PRO A 137 4.60 -5.29 21.14
#